data_AF-A0A0Q5FB21-F1
#
_entry.id   AF-A0A0Q5FB21-F1
#
_cell.length_a   1.000
_cell.length_b   1.000
_cell.length_c   1.000
_cell.angle_alpha   90.00
_cell.angle_beta   90.00
_cell.angle_gamma   90.00
#
_symmetry.space_group_name_H-M   'P 1'
#
loop_
_entity.id
_entity.type
_entity.pdbx_description
1 polymer ?
#
loop_
_entity_poly.entity_id
_entity_poly.type
_entity_poly.pdbx_seq_one_letter_code
_entity_poly.pdbx_strand_id
1 'polypeptide(L)'
;MSAPQGWYDAGTPGLQRWWDGVQWTAHERAAAPATLSMGWYPVPGTTDVRWWDGVMWTPYRVRAGKPRPDWLAVEPPAMGVVLGILFFVLGMLQLFAALVTQNPGNFIFPALLLSVAVVWIVGAVYSHGVRKLPAPQSAPVVDAVVQPLPGEVDGPDAGWYPMTRQVSRWWTGSRWSWYIGTKFGPRPGHAGPRGYLTSMIVGWCVAGLAVIGAIVAVVGSVMEQSPITVVMIVFGVFIALIMGGLGAFALLLTRARRNALLLPATPPPVR
;
A
#
# COMPACT_ATOMS: atom_id res chain seq x y z
N MET A 1 -23.54 -10.74 39.96
CA MET A 1 -22.47 -11.68 39.52
C MET A 1 -21.14 -11.06 39.93
N SER A 2 -20.36 -11.73 40.75
CA SER A 2 -19.01 -11.28 41.14
C SER A 2 -18.02 -11.56 40.01
N ALA A 3 -16.99 -10.71 39.89
CA ALA A 3 -15.91 -10.94 38.93
C ALA A 3 -15.16 -12.24 39.29
N PRO A 4 -14.73 -13.05 38.31
CA PRO A 4 -13.94 -14.25 38.57
C PRO A 4 -12.58 -13.89 39.20
N GLN A 5 -11.99 -14.80 39.98
CA GLN A 5 -10.65 -14.60 40.54
C GLN A 5 -9.62 -14.29 39.44
N GLY A 6 -8.76 -13.28 39.65
CA GLY A 6 -7.85 -12.83 38.59
C GLY A 6 -7.10 -11.53 38.87
N TRP A 7 -6.23 -11.16 37.94
CA TRP A 7 -5.51 -9.88 37.93
C TRP A 7 -6.30 -8.85 37.13
N TYR A 8 -6.56 -7.69 37.72
CA TYR A 8 -7.32 -6.60 37.12
C TYR A 8 -6.58 -5.26 37.28
N ASP A 9 -7.04 -4.21 36.60
CA ASP A 9 -6.45 -2.87 36.71
C ASP A 9 -6.49 -2.37 38.16
N ALA A 10 -5.33 -1.91 38.66
CA ALA A 10 -5.18 -1.37 40.01
C ALA A 10 -5.61 0.11 40.13
N GLY A 11 -6.06 0.74 39.05
CA GLY A 11 -6.34 2.18 38.99
C GLY A 11 -5.07 3.04 38.89
N THR A 12 -3.90 2.40 38.93
CA THR A 12 -2.60 3.02 38.64
C THR A 12 -2.09 2.47 37.31
N PRO A 13 -1.77 3.33 36.32
CA PRO A 13 -1.34 2.89 35.00
C PRO A 13 -0.16 1.91 35.06
N GLY A 14 -0.33 0.73 34.45
CA GLY A 14 0.71 -0.30 34.39
C GLY A 14 0.78 -1.22 35.61
N LEU A 15 -0.12 -1.10 36.58
CA LEU A 15 -0.24 -2.00 37.72
C LEU A 15 -1.53 -2.82 37.65
N GLN A 16 -1.41 -4.10 37.98
CA GLN A 16 -2.55 -4.98 38.19
C GLN A 16 -2.63 -5.40 39.64
N ARG A 17 -3.85 -5.47 40.17
CA ARG A 17 -4.16 -5.95 41.52
C ARG A 17 -4.95 -7.25 41.45
N TRP A 18 -4.67 -8.18 42.37
CA TRP A 18 -5.33 -9.48 42.40
C TRP A 18 -6.67 -9.45 43.15
N TRP A 19 -7.72 -9.94 42.50
CA TRP A 19 -9.05 -10.23 43.07
C TRP A 19 -9.16 -11.72 43.36
N ASP A 20 -9.47 -12.08 44.61
CA ASP A 20 -9.57 -13.47 45.04
C ASP A 20 -10.97 -14.11 44.86
N GLY A 21 -11.93 -13.36 44.31
CA GLY A 21 -13.33 -13.78 44.19
C GLY A 21 -14.26 -13.14 45.23
N VAL A 22 -13.71 -12.58 46.32
CA VAL A 22 -14.46 -11.98 47.42
C VAL A 22 -14.00 -10.54 47.71
N GLN A 23 -12.69 -10.28 47.63
CA GLN A 23 -12.08 -8.97 47.90
C GLN A 23 -10.79 -8.72 47.09
N TRP A 24 -10.38 -7.45 47.05
CA TRP A 24 -9.09 -7.06 46.48
C TRP A 24 -7.95 -7.36 47.46
N THR A 25 -7.01 -8.22 47.07
CA THR A 25 -5.85 -8.54 47.91
C THR A 25 -4.77 -7.46 47.82
N ALA A 26 -3.77 -7.46 48.70
CA ALA A 26 -2.63 -6.54 48.63
C ALA A 26 -1.61 -6.89 47.53
N HIS A 27 -1.82 -7.98 46.79
CA HIS A 27 -0.91 -8.38 45.73
C HIS A 27 -1.07 -7.47 44.52
N GLU A 28 0.01 -6.76 44.21
CA GLU A 28 0.15 -5.97 43.00
C GLU A 28 1.28 -6.56 42.16
N ARG A 29 1.11 -6.47 40.84
CA ARG A 29 2.18 -6.78 39.90
C ARG A 29 2.23 -5.72 38.82
N ALA A 30 3.41 -5.54 38.23
CA ALA A 30 3.49 -4.89 36.94
C ALA A 30 2.54 -5.64 35.99
N ALA A 31 1.65 -4.89 35.35
CA ALA A 31 0.84 -5.44 34.27
C ALA A 31 1.80 -6.09 33.28
N ALA A 32 1.51 -7.34 32.88
CA ALA A 32 2.22 -7.92 31.75
C ALA A 32 2.14 -6.89 30.61
N PRO A 33 3.25 -6.58 29.91
CA PRO A 33 3.21 -5.62 28.83
C PRO A 33 2.08 -6.04 27.91
N ALA A 34 1.09 -5.16 27.74
CA ALA A 34 -0.04 -5.45 26.88
C ALA A 34 0.57 -5.89 25.54
N THR A 35 0.32 -7.14 25.14
CA THR A 35 0.77 -7.62 23.83
C THR A 35 0.16 -6.66 22.81
N LEU A 36 1.01 -5.82 22.21
CA LEU A 36 0.56 -4.74 21.34
C LEU A 36 -0.26 -5.36 20.23
N SER A 37 -1.57 -5.18 20.33
CA SER A 37 -2.49 -5.68 19.33
C SER A 37 -2.32 -4.87 18.06
N MET A 38 -2.61 -5.48 16.92
CA MET A 38 -2.70 -4.73 15.67
C MET A 38 -3.70 -3.58 15.83
N GLY A 39 -3.37 -2.39 15.32
CA GLY A 39 -4.20 -1.21 15.59
C GLY A 39 -3.59 0.08 15.09
N TRP A 40 -4.35 1.16 15.27
CA TRP A 40 -3.86 2.52 15.05
C TRP A 40 -3.28 3.07 16.34
N TYR A 41 -2.05 3.58 16.30
CA TYR A 41 -1.38 4.09 17.49
C TYR A 41 -0.72 5.44 17.18
N PRO A 42 -0.65 6.37 18.14
CA PRO A 42 0.19 7.54 18.00
C PRO A 42 1.65 7.12 18.00
N VAL A 43 2.43 7.70 17.11
CA VAL A 43 3.88 7.45 17.04
C VAL A 43 4.57 8.31 18.09
N PRO A 44 5.38 7.72 18.99
CA PRO A 44 6.07 8.45 20.05
C PRO A 44 6.87 9.64 19.52
N GLY A 45 6.73 10.81 20.15
CA GLY A 45 7.44 12.02 19.76
C GLY A 45 6.91 12.73 18.51
N THR A 46 5.78 12.30 17.95
CA THR A 46 5.17 12.94 16.79
C THR A 46 3.65 13.08 16.96
N THR A 47 3.00 13.83 16.06
CA THR A 47 1.54 13.91 15.97
C THR A 47 0.94 12.87 15.01
N ASP A 48 1.77 12.00 14.43
CA ASP A 48 1.30 11.00 13.46
C ASP A 48 0.60 9.84 14.20
N VAL A 49 -0.54 9.40 13.68
CA VAL A 49 -1.18 8.13 14.05
C VAL A 49 -0.97 7.14 12.93
N ARG A 50 -0.34 6.00 13.22
CA ARG A 50 0.05 4.98 12.23
C ARG A 50 -0.51 3.61 12.55
N TRP A 51 -0.60 2.77 11.52
CA TRP A 51 -1.00 1.38 11.70
C TRP A 51 0.18 0.52 12.12
N TRP A 52 0.04 -0.12 13.28
CA TRP A 52 0.91 -1.17 13.81
C TRP A 52 0.34 -2.53 13.41
N ASP A 53 1.13 -3.37 12.72
CA ASP A 53 0.67 -4.69 12.26
C ASP A 53 0.83 -5.80 13.31
N GLY A 54 1.28 -5.45 14.53
CA GLY A 54 1.63 -6.38 15.60
C GLY A 54 3.14 -6.59 15.75
N VAL A 55 3.92 -6.28 14.72
CA VAL A 55 5.39 -6.50 14.71
C VAL A 55 6.15 -5.22 14.33
N MET A 56 5.64 -4.45 13.38
CA MET A 56 6.29 -3.24 12.88
C MET A 56 5.27 -2.17 12.48
N TRP A 57 5.75 -0.93 12.40
CA TRP A 57 4.99 0.16 11.83
C TRP A 57 4.88 0.00 10.31
N THR A 58 3.67 0.18 9.82
CA THR A 58 3.39 0.22 8.37
C THR A 58 3.35 1.67 7.89
N PRO A 59 3.54 1.92 6.58
CA PRO A 59 3.50 3.27 6.02
C PRO A 59 2.06 3.76 5.80
N TYR A 60 1.11 3.32 6.63
CA TYR A 60 -0.25 3.84 6.67
C TYR A 60 -0.39 4.77 7.86
N ARG A 61 -0.90 5.98 7.62
CA ARG A 61 -1.17 6.97 8.66
C ARG A 61 -2.53 7.61 8.53
N VAL A 62 -3.05 8.14 9.63
CA VAL A 62 -4.21 9.02 9.62
C VAL A 62 -3.72 10.45 9.41
N ARG A 63 -4.12 11.08 8.31
CA ARG A 63 -3.80 12.48 8.00
C ARG A 63 -5.08 13.25 7.74
N ALA A 64 -5.28 14.36 8.47
CA ALA A 64 -6.51 15.15 8.41
C ALA A 64 -7.77 14.27 8.57
N GLY A 65 -7.76 13.40 9.59
CA GLY A 65 -8.86 12.48 9.89
C GLY A 65 -9.12 11.42 8.82
N LYS A 66 -8.17 11.15 7.90
CA LYS A 66 -8.37 10.15 6.84
C LYS A 66 -7.22 9.15 6.80
N PRO A 67 -7.47 7.84 6.93
CA PRO A 67 -6.42 6.83 6.82
C PRO A 67 -5.94 6.72 5.38
N ARG A 68 -4.63 6.85 5.15
CA ARG A 68 -4.01 6.78 3.82
C ARG A 68 -2.61 6.16 3.89
N PRO A 69 -2.16 5.49 2.82
CA PRO A 69 -0.76 5.18 2.66
C PRO A 69 0.05 6.47 2.49
N ASP A 70 1.29 6.45 2.94
CA ASP A 70 2.25 7.51 2.64
C ASP A 70 2.54 7.57 1.14
N TRP A 71 2.73 8.79 0.64
CA TRP A 71 2.96 9.03 -0.79
C TRP A 71 4.27 8.42 -1.32
N LEU A 72 5.24 8.19 -0.43
CA LEU A 72 6.51 7.50 -0.71
C LEU A 72 6.53 6.04 -0.22
N ALA A 73 5.38 5.50 0.20
CA ALA A 73 5.33 4.14 0.75
C ALA A 73 5.68 3.10 -0.32
N VAL A 74 6.81 2.42 -0.12
CA VAL A 74 7.18 1.23 -0.91
C VAL A 74 7.15 0.00 0.00
N GLU A 75 6.34 -0.99 -0.37
CA GLU A 75 6.22 -2.25 0.35
C GLU A 75 6.38 -3.47 -0.58
N PRO A 76 7.36 -4.37 -0.33
CA PRO A 76 8.41 -4.28 0.68
C PRO A 76 9.52 -3.25 0.32
N PRO A 77 10.25 -2.67 1.29
CA PRO A 77 11.33 -1.70 1.02
C PRO A 77 12.41 -2.23 0.07
N ALA A 78 12.75 -3.51 0.18
CA ALA A 78 13.70 -4.18 -0.70
C ALA A 78 13.31 -4.06 -2.19
N MET A 79 12.01 -4.09 -2.49
CA MET A 79 11.53 -3.93 -3.87
C MET A 79 11.82 -2.52 -4.40
N GLY A 80 11.72 -1.49 -3.56
CA GLY A 80 12.09 -0.13 -3.95
C GLY A 80 13.57 0.02 -4.23
N VAL A 81 14.44 -0.64 -3.46
CA VAL A 81 15.88 -0.67 -3.76
C VAL A 81 16.14 -1.38 -5.10
N VAL A 82 15.54 -2.55 -5.32
CA VAL A 82 15.71 -3.32 -6.56
C VAL A 82 15.25 -2.52 -7.79
N LEU A 83 14.04 -1.95 -7.73
CA LEU A 83 13.52 -1.12 -8.82
C LEU A 83 14.34 0.16 -9.01
N GLY A 84 14.78 0.78 -7.92
CA GLY A 84 15.68 1.94 -7.95
C GLY A 84 16.98 1.64 -8.70
N ILE A 85 17.67 0.55 -8.35
CA ILE A 85 18.91 0.11 -9.02
C ILE A 85 18.64 -0.19 -10.49
N LEU A 86 17.55 -0.90 -10.80
CA LEU A 86 17.18 -1.23 -12.18
C LEU A 86 16.99 0.04 -13.03
N PHE A 87 16.19 0.99 -12.57
CA PHE A 87 15.96 2.25 -13.29
C PHE A 87 17.22 3.11 -13.38
N PHE A 88 18.07 3.07 -12.35
CA PHE A 88 19.36 3.77 -12.38
C PHE A 88 20.27 3.21 -13.48
N VAL A 89 20.46 1.89 -13.54
CA VAL A 89 21.28 1.24 -14.56
C VAL A 89 20.73 1.52 -15.96
N LEU A 90 19.41 1.40 -16.17
CA LEU A 90 18.77 1.73 -17.44
C LEU A 90 18.97 3.20 -17.81
N GLY A 91 18.79 4.13 -16.86
CA GLY A 91 19.02 5.56 -17.06
C GLY A 91 20.47 5.87 -17.44
N MET A 92 21.44 5.24 -16.78
CA MET A 92 22.87 5.40 -17.08
C MET A 92 23.25 4.86 -18.46
N LEU A 93 22.71 3.70 -18.87
CA LEU A 93 22.94 3.15 -20.21
C LEU A 93 22.37 4.09 -21.29
N GLN A 94 21.17 4.63 -21.07
CA GLN A 94 20.55 5.60 -21.99
C GLN A 94 21.30 6.93 -22.02
N LEU A 95 21.80 7.41 -20.87
CA LEU A 95 22.62 8.61 -20.81
C LEU A 95 23.92 8.42 -21.59
N PHE A 96 24.56 7.26 -21.46
CA PHE A 96 25.75 6.92 -22.24
C PHE A 96 25.46 6.91 -23.75
N ALA A 97 24.35 6.29 -24.17
CA ALA A 97 23.91 6.33 -25.58
C ALA A 97 23.65 7.76 -26.08
N ALA A 98 23.02 8.61 -25.27
CA ALA A 98 22.80 10.02 -25.58
C ALA A 98 24.12 10.78 -25.76
N LEU A 99 25.10 10.54 -24.89
CA LEU A 99 26.44 11.14 -24.98
C LEU A 99 27.17 10.72 -26.25
N VAL A 100 27.08 9.43 -26.64
CA VAL A 100 27.70 8.92 -27.87
C VAL A 100 27.05 9.52 -29.12
N THR A 101 25.72 9.70 -29.11
CA THR A 101 24.98 10.23 -30.26
C THR A 101 25.00 11.76 -30.37
N GLN A 102 25.46 12.48 -29.34
CA GLN A 102 25.54 13.94 -29.26
C GLN A 102 24.22 14.69 -29.57
N ASN A 103 23.08 14.01 -29.50
CA ASN A 103 21.78 14.62 -29.75
C ASN A 103 21.16 15.14 -28.44
N PRO A 104 20.92 16.46 -28.28
CA PRO A 104 20.36 17.03 -27.06
C PRO A 104 18.97 16.49 -26.73
N GLY A 105 18.18 16.07 -27.73
CA GLY A 105 16.87 15.47 -27.52
C GLY A 105 16.92 14.13 -26.78
N ASN A 106 18.05 13.44 -26.80
CA ASN A 106 18.22 12.12 -26.19
C ASN A 106 18.46 12.17 -24.67
N PHE A 107 18.62 13.37 -24.07
CA PHE A 107 18.87 13.50 -22.61
C PHE A 107 17.60 13.47 -21.75
N ILE A 108 16.43 13.73 -22.33
CA ILE A 108 15.17 13.80 -21.58
C ILE A 108 14.84 12.43 -20.97
N PHE A 109 14.89 11.38 -21.78
CA PHE A 109 14.54 10.02 -21.34
C PHE A 109 15.45 9.47 -20.22
N PRO A 110 16.79 9.52 -20.30
CA PRO A 110 17.64 9.09 -19.19
C PRO A 110 17.43 9.93 -17.92
N ALA A 111 17.22 11.24 -18.04
CA ALA A 111 16.93 12.09 -16.87
C ALA A 111 15.62 11.66 -16.17
N LEU A 112 14.58 11.29 -16.93
CA LEU A 112 13.34 10.76 -16.38
C LEU A 112 13.57 9.42 -15.66
N LEU A 113 14.32 8.48 -16.27
CA LEU A 113 14.63 7.19 -15.65
C LEU A 113 15.43 7.35 -14.36
N LEU A 114 16.45 8.22 -14.36
CA LEU A 114 17.23 8.53 -13.16
C LEU A 114 16.36 9.18 -12.07
N SER A 115 15.42 10.05 -12.44
CA SER A 115 14.46 10.63 -11.48
C SER A 115 13.56 9.57 -10.87
N VAL A 116 13.04 8.64 -11.68
CA VAL A 116 12.25 7.49 -11.20
C VAL A 116 13.08 6.60 -10.27
N ALA A 117 14.36 6.37 -10.58
CA ALA A 117 15.27 5.62 -9.72
C ALA A 117 15.41 6.27 -8.33
N VAL A 118 15.60 7.59 -8.29
CA VAL A 118 15.69 8.35 -7.03
C VAL A 118 14.40 8.20 -6.21
N VAL A 119 13.22 8.34 -6.84
CA VAL A 119 11.92 8.18 -6.15
C VAL A 119 11.80 6.81 -5.50
N TRP A 120 12.19 5.74 -6.20
CA TRP A 120 12.16 4.37 -5.65
C TRP A 120 13.12 4.16 -4.48
N ILE A 121 14.35 4.67 -4.58
CA ILE A 121 15.35 4.57 -3.50
C ILE A 121 14.90 5.37 -2.28
N VAL A 122 14.46 6.61 -2.48
CA VAL A 122 13.94 7.47 -1.39
C VAL A 122 12.73 6.82 -0.72
N GLY A 123 11.81 6.25 -1.50
CA GLY A 123 10.67 5.51 -0.96
C GLY A 123 11.07 4.27 -0.14
N ALA A 124 12.08 3.53 -0.60
CA ALA A 124 12.62 2.40 0.15
C ALA A 124 13.26 2.83 1.49
N VAL A 125 14.10 3.87 1.47
CA VAL A 125 14.74 4.42 2.68
C VAL A 125 13.67 4.94 3.65
N TYR A 126 12.67 5.65 3.14
CA TYR A 126 11.54 6.14 3.93
C TYR A 126 10.78 4.99 4.62
N SER A 127 10.33 3.99 3.86
CA SER A 127 9.62 2.83 4.41
C SER A 127 10.46 2.06 5.43
N HIS A 128 11.78 1.96 5.22
CA HIS A 128 12.69 1.35 6.18
C HIS A 128 12.80 2.16 7.47
N GLY A 129 12.86 3.49 7.36
CA GLY A 129 12.84 4.41 8.50
C GLY A 129 11.58 4.27 9.34
N VAL A 130 10.40 4.19 8.70
CA VAL A 130 9.11 3.97 9.39
C VAL A 130 9.15 2.68 10.22
N ARG A 131 9.67 1.59 9.67
CA ARG A 131 9.75 0.30 10.38
C ARG A 131 10.70 0.30 11.58
N LYS A 132 11.64 1.24 11.64
CA LYS A 132 12.59 1.42 12.74
C LYS A 132 12.06 2.32 13.86
N LEU A 133 10.87 2.90 13.70
CA LEU A 133 10.25 3.68 14.76
C LEU A 133 10.03 2.78 16.00
N PRO A 134 10.16 3.34 17.22
CA PRO A 134 9.96 2.57 18.45
C PRO A 134 8.54 2.01 18.50
N ALA A 135 8.38 0.82 19.05
CA ALA A 135 7.06 0.19 19.19
C ALA A 135 6.08 1.11 19.95
N PRO A 136 4.77 1.03 19.67
CA PRO A 136 3.76 1.78 20.39
C PRO A 136 3.89 1.60 21.91
N GLN A 137 3.69 2.69 22.66
CA GLN A 137 3.73 2.70 24.14
C GLN A 137 2.39 3.09 24.76
N SER A 138 1.40 3.39 23.93
CA SER A 138 0.08 3.87 24.35
C SER A 138 -1.01 2.93 23.87
N ALA A 139 -2.23 3.14 24.38
CA ALA A 139 -3.41 2.43 23.92
C ALA A 139 -3.72 2.74 22.43
N PRO A 140 -4.36 1.82 21.70
CA PRO A 140 -4.77 2.07 20.33
C PRO A 140 -5.80 3.20 20.27
N VAL A 141 -5.72 3.98 19.21
CA VAL A 141 -6.70 5.02 18.86
C VAL A 141 -7.95 4.35 18.33
N VAL A 142 -9.08 4.65 18.98
CA VAL A 142 -10.42 4.21 18.57
C VAL A 142 -11.15 5.42 18.02
N ASP A 143 -11.13 5.59 16.70
CA ASP A 143 -11.83 6.66 15.97
C ASP A 143 -12.81 6.02 14.97
N ALA A 144 -14.01 6.57 14.85
CA ALA A 144 -15.03 6.14 13.90
C ALA A 144 -14.50 6.09 12.45
N VAL A 145 -13.50 6.90 12.12
CA VAL A 145 -12.91 6.95 10.78
C VAL A 145 -12.04 5.75 10.42
N VAL A 146 -11.54 5.03 11.43
CA VAL A 146 -10.74 3.79 11.26
C VAL A 146 -11.53 2.53 11.60
N GLN A 147 -12.70 2.68 12.20
CA GLN A 147 -13.58 1.57 12.52
C GLN A 147 -14.41 1.10 11.32
N PRO A 148 -14.86 -0.17 11.32
CA PRO A 148 -14.59 -1.17 12.37
C PRO A 148 -13.21 -1.81 12.26
N LEU A 149 -12.56 -2.06 13.40
CA LEU A 149 -11.26 -2.72 13.47
C LEU A 149 -11.38 -4.23 13.21
N PRO A 150 -10.31 -4.89 12.73
CA PRO A 150 -10.29 -6.35 12.66
C PRO A 150 -10.52 -6.96 14.04
N GLY A 151 -11.44 -7.92 14.14
CA GLY A 151 -11.83 -8.54 15.40
C GLY A 151 -13.06 -7.92 16.07
N GLU A 152 -13.51 -6.73 15.64
CA GLU A 152 -14.79 -6.18 16.11
C GLU A 152 -15.97 -6.97 15.53
N VAL A 153 -16.88 -7.38 16.41
CA VAL A 153 -18.05 -8.23 16.13
C VAL A 153 -19.32 -7.43 16.43
N ASP A 154 -20.06 -7.08 15.38
CA ASP A 154 -21.36 -6.40 15.45
C ASP A 154 -22.53 -7.40 15.36
N GLY A 155 -22.31 -8.60 14.80
CA GLY A 155 -23.37 -9.58 14.55
C GLY A 155 -22.86 -10.99 14.32
N PRO A 156 -23.76 -11.95 14.03
CA PRO A 156 -23.38 -13.33 13.72
C PRO A 156 -22.51 -13.39 12.46
N ASP A 157 -21.75 -14.48 12.33
CA ASP A 157 -20.88 -14.75 11.18
C ASP A 157 -19.77 -13.69 10.95
N ALA A 158 -19.41 -12.92 11.97
CA ALA A 158 -18.26 -12.02 11.89
C ALA A 158 -16.97 -12.81 11.64
N GLY A 159 -16.13 -12.32 10.72
CA GLY A 159 -14.92 -13.04 10.36
C GLY A 159 -14.19 -12.54 9.11
N TRP A 160 -13.10 -13.23 8.80
CA TRP A 160 -12.35 -13.04 7.56
C TRP A 160 -12.97 -13.86 6.42
N TYR A 161 -13.39 -13.16 5.36
CA TYR A 161 -13.95 -13.77 4.16
C TYR A 161 -12.98 -13.61 2.98
N PRO A 162 -12.73 -14.68 2.21
CA PRO A 162 -11.85 -14.62 1.04
C PRO A 162 -12.47 -13.75 -0.06
N MET A 163 -11.70 -12.79 -0.56
CA MET A 163 -12.03 -11.98 -1.74
C MET A 163 -11.36 -12.55 -2.99
N THR A 164 -10.14 -13.05 -2.82
CA THR A 164 -9.35 -13.79 -3.82
C THR A 164 -8.58 -14.89 -3.10
N ARG A 165 -7.80 -15.69 -3.83
CA ARG A 165 -6.90 -16.70 -3.23
C ARG A 165 -5.86 -16.11 -2.26
N GLN A 166 -5.56 -14.81 -2.36
CA GLN A 166 -4.46 -14.17 -1.60
C GLN A 166 -4.93 -13.07 -0.66
N VAL A 167 -6.20 -12.66 -0.76
CA VAL A 167 -6.75 -11.51 -0.04
C VAL A 167 -8.07 -11.91 0.61
N SER A 168 -8.19 -11.66 1.90
CA SER A 168 -9.45 -11.71 2.64
C SER A 168 -9.85 -10.31 3.10
N ARG A 169 -11.10 -10.13 3.52
CA ARG A 169 -11.62 -8.90 4.11
C ARG A 169 -12.42 -9.22 5.35
N TRP A 170 -12.36 -8.34 6.34
CA TRP A 170 -13.08 -8.51 7.60
C TRP A 170 -14.53 -8.03 7.48
N TRP A 171 -15.46 -8.91 7.85
CA TRP A 171 -16.90 -8.67 7.98
C TRP A 171 -17.24 -8.67 9.47
N THR A 172 -17.97 -7.66 9.94
CA THR A 172 -18.32 -7.54 11.37
C THR A 172 -19.57 -8.31 11.76
N GLY A 173 -20.27 -8.94 10.80
CA GLY A 173 -21.62 -9.49 11.01
C GLY A 173 -22.71 -8.56 10.48
N SER A 174 -22.43 -7.26 10.34
CA SER A 174 -23.40 -6.27 9.80
C SER A 174 -22.84 -5.45 8.63
N ARG A 175 -21.52 -5.25 8.57
CA ARG A 175 -20.88 -4.43 7.53
C ARG A 175 -19.46 -4.88 7.20
N TRP A 176 -19.01 -4.54 5.99
CA TRP A 176 -17.63 -4.75 5.56
C TRP A 176 -16.71 -3.70 6.17
N SER A 177 -15.57 -4.14 6.69
CA SER A 177 -14.50 -3.24 7.11
C SER A 177 -13.57 -2.89 5.95
N TRP A 178 -12.82 -1.80 6.11
CA TRP A 178 -11.78 -1.40 5.17
C TRP A 178 -10.51 -2.25 5.25
N TYR A 179 -10.40 -3.17 6.21
CA TYR A 179 -9.21 -3.97 6.42
C TYR A 179 -9.14 -5.19 5.51
N ILE A 180 -7.96 -5.42 4.96
CA ILE A 180 -7.66 -6.58 4.13
C ILE A 180 -6.70 -7.50 4.86
N GLY A 181 -6.98 -8.81 4.82
CA GLY A 181 -6.08 -9.84 5.30
C GLY A 181 -5.22 -10.34 4.14
N THR A 182 -3.92 -10.43 4.38
CA THR A 182 -2.96 -11.02 3.43
C THR A 182 -2.12 -12.05 4.17
N LYS A 183 -1.22 -12.74 3.45
CA LYS A 183 -0.20 -13.61 4.09
C LYS A 183 0.70 -12.86 5.09
N PHE A 184 0.74 -11.54 5.02
CA PHE A 184 1.52 -10.68 5.92
C PHE A 184 0.66 -10.04 7.02
N GLY A 185 -0.54 -10.58 7.26
CA GLY A 185 -1.47 -10.10 8.27
C GLY A 185 -2.44 -9.00 7.78
N PRO A 186 -3.26 -8.48 8.70
CA PRO A 186 -4.26 -7.45 8.43
C PRO A 186 -3.65 -6.08 8.15
N ARG A 187 -4.16 -5.40 7.12
CA ARG A 187 -3.70 -4.05 6.72
C ARG A 187 -4.87 -3.12 6.38
N PRO A 188 -4.71 -1.80 6.56
CA PRO A 188 -5.73 -0.83 6.16
C PRO A 188 -5.88 -0.76 4.64
N GLY A 189 -7.12 -0.88 4.14
CA GLY A 189 -7.47 -0.72 2.72
C GLY A 189 -8.28 0.55 2.40
N HIS A 190 -8.30 1.54 3.31
CA HIS A 190 -9.12 2.76 3.22
C HIS A 190 -8.86 3.61 1.96
N ALA A 191 -7.64 3.56 1.40
CA ALA A 191 -7.32 4.25 0.16
C ALA A 191 -7.80 3.50 -1.11
N GLY A 192 -8.42 2.34 -0.95
CA GLY A 192 -8.78 1.42 -2.02
C GLY A 192 -9.57 2.05 -3.18
N PRO A 193 -10.65 2.81 -2.96
CA PRO A 193 -11.42 3.42 -4.04
C PRO A 193 -10.63 4.43 -4.86
N ARG A 194 -9.84 5.28 -4.19
CA ARG A 194 -8.96 6.24 -4.87
C ARG A 194 -7.83 5.55 -5.59
N GLY A 195 -7.18 4.58 -4.95
CA GLY A 195 -6.13 3.77 -5.58
C GLY A 195 -6.64 3.06 -6.83
N TYR A 196 -7.83 2.47 -6.77
CA TYR A 196 -8.48 1.85 -7.93
C TYR A 196 -8.68 2.85 -9.09
N LEU A 197 -9.26 4.02 -8.81
CA LEU A 197 -9.47 5.06 -9.81
C LEU A 197 -8.15 5.58 -10.39
N THR A 198 -7.15 5.87 -9.54
CA THR A 198 -5.83 6.32 -9.99
C THR A 198 -5.18 5.26 -10.88
N SER A 199 -5.20 3.98 -10.49
CA SER A 199 -4.64 2.90 -11.31
C SER A 199 -5.38 2.74 -12.65
N MET A 200 -6.71 2.89 -12.66
CA MET A 200 -7.50 2.90 -13.89
C MET A 200 -7.11 4.06 -14.81
N ILE A 201 -7.01 5.28 -14.27
CA ILE A 201 -6.63 6.48 -15.04
C ILE A 201 -5.22 6.29 -15.62
N VAL A 202 -4.24 5.89 -14.80
CA VAL A 202 -2.86 5.66 -15.25
C VAL A 202 -2.82 4.58 -16.33
N GLY A 203 -3.53 3.47 -16.16
CA GLY A 203 -3.60 2.41 -17.17
C GLY A 203 -4.15 2.90 -18.52
N TRP A 204 -5.22 3.71 -18.48
CA TRP A 204 -5.78 4.34 -19.68
C TRP A 204 -4.86 5.38 -20.30
N CYS A 205 -4.17 6.19 -19.50
CA CYS A 205 -3.17 7.15 -20.01
C CYS A 205 -2.04 6.43 -20.74
N VAL A 206 -1.50 5.33 -20.18
CA VAL A 206 -0.43 4.54 -20.82
C VAL A 206 -0.93 3.91 -22.13
N ALA A 207 -2.13 3.34 -22.12
CA ALA A 207 -2.75 2.80 -23.35
C ALA A 207 -2.99 3.90 -24.40
N GLY A 208 -3.45 5.08 -23.99
CA GLY A 208 -3.65 6.23 -24.88
C GLY A 208 -2.35 6.73 -25.49
N LEU A 209 -1.28 6.84 -24.71
CA LEU A 209 0.06 7.20 -25.20
C LEU A 209 0.59 6.19 -26.23
N ALA A 210 0.31 4.90 -26.03
CA ALA A 210 0.66 3.87 -27.01
C ALA A 210 -0.06 4.07 -28.36
N VAL A 211 -1.35 4.38 -28.32
CA VAL A 211 -2.14 4.67 -29.54
C VAL A 211 -1.62 5.93 -30.24
N ILE A 212 -1.36 7.01 -29.50
CA ILE A 212 -0.78 8.24 -30.06
C ILE A 212 0.59 7.94 -30.70
N GLY A 213 1.45 7.19 -30.01
CA GLY A 213 2.76 6.78 -30.52
C GLY A 213 2.66 5.97 -31.82
N ALA A 214 1.70 5.04 -31.91
CA ALA A 214 1.43 4.29 -33.14
C ALA A 214 0.99 5.21 -34.29
N ILE A 215 0.06 6.13 -34.02
CA ILE A 215 -0.42 7.09 -35.03
C ILE A 215 0.73 7.96 -35.54
N VAL A 216 1.55 8.51 -34.65
CA VAL A 216 2.71 9.33 -35.02
C VAL A 216 3.71 8.53 -35.85
N ALA A 217 3.98 7.27 -35.48
CA ALA A 217 4.86 6.40 -36.26
C ALA A 217 4.32 6.14 -37.68
N VAL A 218 3.02 5.87 -37.81
CA VAL A 218 2.37 5.64 -39.12
C VAL A 218 2.34 6.92 -39.94
N VAL A 219 1.90 8.06 -39.39
CA VAL A 219 1.81 9.33 -40.10
C VAL A 219 3.19 9.82 -40.53
N GLY A 220 4.17 9.81 -39.62
CA GLY A 220 5.55 10.18 -39.95
C GLY A 220 6.11 9.32 -41.10
N SER A 221 5.70 8.05 -41.16
CA SER A 221 6.15 7.18 -42.23
C SER A 221 5.56 7.43 -43.61
N VAL A 222 4.33 7.93 -43.64
CA VAL A 222 3.70 8.33 -44.90
C VAL A 222 4.32 9.62 -45.42
N MET A 223 4.77 10.50 -44.52
CA MET A 223 5.31 11.82 -44.87
C MET A 223 6.78 11.78 -45.34
N GLU A 224 7.58 10.82 -44.86
CA GLU A 224 9.02 10.79 -45.14
C GLU A 224 9.44 9.47 -45.81
N GLN A 225 9.79 9.49 -47.10
CA GLN A 225 10.14 8.28 -47.87
C GLN A 225 11.64 7.91 -47.81
N SER A 226 12.29 8.06 -46.66
CA SER A 226 13.68 7.65 -46.49
C SER A 226 13.81 6.17 -46.11
N PRO A 227 14.95 5.49 -46.40
CA PRO A 227 15.20 4.14 -45.89
C PRO A 227 15.22 4.05 -44.35
N ILE A 228 15.57 5.15 -43.67
CA ILE A 228 15.56 5.26 -42.20
C ILE A 228 14.12 5.21 -41.67
N THR A 229 13.15 5.69 -42.45
CA THR A 229 11.74 5.69 -42.09
C THR A 229 11.23 4.28 -41.79
N VAL A 230 11.62 3.27 -42.57
CA VAL A 230 11.17 1.87 -42.33
C VAL A 230 11.62 1.38 -40.95
N VAL A 231 12.85 1.70 -40.56
CA VAL A 231 13.38 1.34 -39.23
C VAL A 231 12.63 2.08 -38.12
N MET A 232 12.34 3.37 -38.32
CA MET A 232 11.55 4.16 -37.37
C MET A 232 10.11 3.66 -37.21
N ILE A 233 9.47 3.19 -38.29
CA ILE A 233 8.13 2.55 -38.24
C ILE A 233 8.19 1.31 -37.37
N VAL A 234 9.10 0.39 -37.68
CA VAL A 234 9.19 -0.89 -36.96
C VAL A 234 9.41 -0.63 -35.48
N PHE A 235 10.32 0.30 -35.15
CA PHE A 235 10.60 0.66 -33.77
C PHE A 235 9.41 1.36 -33.09
N GLY A 236 8.74 2.30 -33.77
CA GLY A 236 7.57 3.00 -33.26
C GLY A 236 6.38 2.07 -33.00
N VAL A 237 6.10 1.15 -33.94
CA VAL A 237 5.07 0.11 -33.78
C VAL A 237 5.44 -0.82 -32.62
N PHE A 238 6.70 -1.24 -32.51
CA PHE A 238 7.15 -2.09 -31.41
C PHE A 238 6.98 -1.42 -30.04
N ILE A 239 7.37 -0.16 -29.91
CA ILE A 239 7.14 0.63 -28.68
C ILE A 239 5.66 0.75 -28.38
N ALA A 240 4.83 1.05 -29.38
CA ALA A 240 3.39 1.15 -29.21
C ALA A 240 2.78 -0.18 -28.75
N LEU A 241 3.23 -1.32 -29.29
CA LEU A 241 2.77 -2.64 -28.85
C LEU A 241 3.17 -2.93 -27.40
N ILE A 242 4.42 -2.62 -27.01
CA ILE A 242 4.87 -2.80 -25.63
C ILE A 242 4.08 -1.92 -24.66
N MET A 243 3.95 -0.62 -24.96
CA MET A 243 3.23 0.32 -24.11
C MET A 243 1.73 0.00 -24.05
N GLY A 244 1.13 -0.38 -25.18
CA GLY A 244 -0.26 -0.81 -25.26
C GLY A 244 -0.49 -2.09 -24.46
N GLY A 245 0.41 -3.07 -24.59
CA GLY A 245 0.40 -4.30 -23.79
C GLY A 245 0.55 -4.02 -22.30
N LEU A 246 1.46 -3.12 -21.90
CA LEU A 246 1.66 -2.72 -20.51
C LEU A 246 0.42 -2.00 -19.95
N GLY A 247 -0.18 -1.07 -20.72
CA GLY A 247 -1.42 -0.38 -20.36
C GLY A 247 -2.60 -1.36 -20.20
N ALA A 248 -2.80 -2.26 -21.16
CA ALA A 248 -3.83 -3.29 -21.10
C ALA A 248 -3.62 -4.23 -19.90
N PHE A 249 -2.38 -4.66 -19.66
CA PHE A 249 -2.03 -5.48 -18.51
C PHE A 249 -2.30 -4.75 -17.17
N ALA A 250 -1.94 -3.48 -17.07
CA ALA A 250 -2.22 -2.66 -15.89
C ALA A 250 -3.73 -2.52 -15.63
N LEU A 251 -4.53 -2.30 -16.68
CA LEU A 251 -6.00 -2.25 -16.60
C LEU A 251 -6.59 -3.60 -16.17
N LEU A 252 -6.10 -4.71 -16.74
CA LEU A 252 -6.52 -6.06 -16.37
C LEU A 252 -6.19 -6.38 -14.91
N LEU A 253 -4.98 -6.06 -14.44
CA LEU A 253 -4.58 -6.24 -13.05
C LEU A 253 -5.43 -5.38 -12.11
N THR A 254 -5.70 -4.12 -12.49
CA THR A 254 -6.54 -3.22 -11.69
C THR A 254 -7.96 -3.76 -11.58
N ARG A 255 -8.52 -4.27 -12.68
CA ARG A 255 -9.83 -4.93 -12.71
C ARG A 255 -9.85 -6.21 -11.87
N ALA A 256 -8.81 -7.05 -11.96
CA ALA A 256 -8.69 -8.27 -11.15
C ALA A 256 -8.60 -7.96 -9.64
N ARG A 257 -8.04 -6.81 -9.27
CA ARG A 257 -7.93 -6.34 -7.88
C ARG A 257 -9.15 -5.55 -7.40
N ARG A 258 -10.19 -5.37 -8.22
CA ARG A 258 -11.38 -4.58 -7.86
C ARG A 258 -11.99 -4.99 -6.51
N ASN A 259 -12.18 -6.29 -6.29
CA ASN A 259 -12.78 -6.81 -5.05
C ASN A 259 -11.87 -6.67 -3.83
N ALA A 260 -10.55 -6.52 -4.04
CA ALA A 260 -9.61 -6.22 -2.98
C ALA A 260 -9.58 -4.73 -2.64
N LEU A 261 -9.84 -3.83 -3.61
CA LEU A 261 -9.74 -2.39 -3.45
C LEU A 261 -11.07 -1.71 -3.07
N LEU A 262 -12.20 -2.28 -3.48
CA LEU A 262 -13.53 -1.75 -3.18
C LEU A 262 -14.21 -2.61 -2.12
N LEU A 263 -15.05 -1.98 -1.29
CA LEU A 263 -15.93 -2.73 -0.40
C LEU A 263 -16.99 -3.45 -1.25
N PRO A 264 -17.27 -4.74 -0.97
CA PRO A 264 -18.42 -5.40 -1.56
C PRO A 264 -19.72 -4.72 -1.12
N ALA A 265 -20.70 -4.64 -2.02
CA ALA A 265 -22.00 -4.04 -1.72
C ALA A 265 -22.94 -5.01 -0.98
N THR A 266 -22.74 -6.31 -1.15
CA THR A 266 -23.57 -7.36 -0.55
C THR A 266 -22.85 -8.02 0.63
N PRO A 267 -23.59 -8.55 1.62
CA PRO A 267 -23.03 -9.39 2.67
C PRO A 267 -22.27 -10.60 2.09
N PRO A 268 -21.34 -11.21 2.85
CA PRO A 268 -20.73 -12.46 2.44
C PRO A 268 -21.77 -13.58 2.34
N PRO A 269 -21.52 -14.62 1.53
CA PRO A 269 -22.34 -15.83 1.57
C PRO A 269 -22.26 -16.47 2.96
N VAL A 270 -23.41 -16.88 3.48
CA VAL A 270 -23.54 -17.59 4.76
C VAL A 270 -22.79 -18.93 4.64
N ARG A 271 -22.01 -19.30 5.66
CA ARG A 271 -21.25 -20.56 5.70
C ARG A 271 -22.09 -21.72 6.19
#